data_AF-A0A3D2X5R2-F1
#
_entry.id   AF-A0A3D2X5R2-F1
#
_cell.length_a   1.000
_cell.length_b   1.000
_cell.length_c   1.000
_cell.angle_alpha   90.00
_cell.angle_beta   90.00
_cell.angle_gamma   90.00
#
_symmetry.space_group_name_H-M   'P 1'
#
loop_
_entity.id
_entity.type
_entity.pdbx_description
1 polymer ?
#
loop_
_entity_poly.entity_id
_entity_poly.type
_entity_poly.pdbx_seq_one_letter_code
_entity_poly.pdbx_strand_id
1 'polypeptide(L)'
;MKVKKISKGAKLNRIIAVELLCLIILIGLYAGIKITRNGSVEAGTKPNKENGITITPEATPEITEVPETEGQNTSSGKEDEASQNGDNQSNSNKDDQSNSKKDDQSGSNKDDAIDSSGNRNQNNGDPSSDANQNNGNKEGALDNAGIPEGDAGGNSSSSEDSKGGNENSASNKLSQEAFIANLSEAQTGESLSSSGAVDLTYYMQTDPRWGQKFYGGSDTIAEYGCGPTSLAMVISAFTNVNIDPEQMCKWAYDRGYWYSGSGSIHGLIPDAAKAFGLKVEGVENTPDAADKIKSALSSGNLIIALMGKGTFTKSGHFIVLRGITEDGKILVADPNSKELTNESFEASLIVNEAKAWAAENGPFWVISK
;
A
#
# COMPACT_ATOMS: atom_id res chain seq x y z
N MET A 1 -27.91 -30.63 -27.18
CA MET A 1 -27.66 -29.32 -26.53
C MET A 1 -27.52 -28.24 -27.60
N LYS A 2 -28.16 -27.06 -27.46
CA LYS A 2 -27.96 -25.91 -28.37
C LYS A 2 -26.97 -24.92 -27.74
N VAL A 3 -25.77 -24.79 -28.32
CA VAL A 3 -24.78 -23.80 -27.87
C VAL A 3 -25.19 -22.41 -28.36
N LYS A 4 -25.41 -21.48 -27.44
CA LYS A 4 -25.87 -20.11 -27.73
C LYS A 4 -24.68 -19.24 -28.16
N LYS A 5 -24.41 -19.15 -29.48
CA LYS A 5 -23.43 -18.19 -30.03
C LYS A 5 -23.88 -16.75 -29.69
N ILE A 6 -23.20 -16.12 -28.73
CA ILE A 6 -23.38 -14.70 -28.44
C ILE A 6 -22.60 -13.90 -29.48
N SER A 7 -23.29 -13.06 -30.25
CA SER A 7 -22.70 -12.25 -31.32
C SER A 7 -21.65 -11.27 -30.79
N LYS A 8 -20.43 -11.30 -31.35
CA LYS A 8 -19.35 -10.34 -31.02
C LYS A 8 -19.79 -8.89 -31.21
N GLY A 9 -20.64 -8.59 -32.19
CA GLY A 9 -21.16 -7.24 -32.45
C GLY A 9 -21.94 -6.63 -31.28
N ALA A 10 -22.61 -7.46 -30.46
CA ALA A 10 -23.36 -6.97 -29.30
C ALA A 10 -22.46 -6.53 -28.13
N LYS A 11 -21.21 -7.01 -28.06
CA LYS A 11 -20.21 -6.51 -27.10
C LYS A 11 -19.55 -5.23 -27.62
N LEU A 12 -19.17 -5.20 -28.89
CA LEU A 12 -18.51 -4.04 -29.50
C LEU A 12 -19.39 -2.77 -29.44
N ASN A 13 -20.68 -2.89 -29.79
CA ASN A 13 -21.62 -1.76 -29.72
C ASN A 13 -21.86 -1.26 -28.28
N ARG A 14 -21.63 -2.08 -27.24
CA ARG A 14 -21.73 -1.66 -25.85
C ARG A 14 -20.48 -0.90 -25.38
N ILE A 15 -19.29 -1.31 -25.82
CA ILE A 15 -18.04 -0.62 -25.49
C ILE A 15 -18.05 0.77 -26.13
N ILE A 16 -18.36 0.86 -27.43
CA ILE A 16 -18.46 2.14 -28.16
C ILE A 16 -19.49 3.08 -27.51
N ALA A 17 -20.63 2.55 -27.04
CA ALA A 17 -21.65 3.35 -26.36
C ALA A 17 -21.21 3.88 -24.98
N VAL A 18 -20.34 3.15 -24.26
CA VAL A 18 -19.78 3.59 -22.97
C VAL A 18 -18.70 4.66 -23.19
N GLU A 19 -17.81 4.48 -24.16
CA GLU A 19 -16.78 5.47 -24.49
C GLU A 19 -17.37 6.80 -24.97
N LEU A 20 -18.37 6.76 -25.86
CA LEU A 20 -19.10 7.96 -26.29
C LEU A 20 -19.80 8.67 -25.12
N LEU A 21 -20.37 7.92 -24.16
CA LEU A 21 -21.01 8.51 -22.99
C LEU A 21 -19.99 9.18 -22.06
N CYS A 22 -18.83 8.56 -21.82
CA CYS A 22 -17.74 9.18 -21.06
C CYS A 22 -17.22 10.45 -21.73
N LEU A 23 -17.06 10.45 -23.07
CA LEU A 23 -16.61 11.63 -23.80
C LEU A 23 -17.59 12.80 -23.67
N ILE A 24 -18.90 12.53 -23.77
CA ILE A 24 -19.95 13.55 -23.60
C ILE A 24 -19.96 14.12 -22.18
N ILE A 25 -19.76 13.29 -21.15
CA ILE A 25 -19.68 13.73 -19.76
C ILE A 25 -18.43 14.61 -19.54
N LEU A 26 -17.28 14.23 -20.09
CA LEU A 26 -16.04 15.02 -20.00
C LEU A 26 -16.18 16.39 -20.69
N ILE A 27 -16.77 16.44 -21.88
CA ILE A 27 -17.05 17.69 -22.59
C ILE A 27 -18.03 18.55 -21.80
N GLY A 28 -19.08 17.96 -21.22
CA GLY A 28 -20.04 18.67 -20.38
C GLY A 28 -19.39 19.31 -19.15
N LEU A 29 -18.55 18.56 -18.42
CA LEU A 29 -17.80 19.06 -17.27
C LEU A 29 -16.81 20.18 -17.66
N TYR A 30 -16.07 20.02 -18.76
CA TYR A 30 -15.12 21.03 -19.23
C TYR A 30 -15.81 22.33 -19.69
N ALA A 31 -17.03 22.23 -20.21
CA ALA A 31 -17.86 23.37 -20.60
C ALA A 31 -18.72 23.95 -19.45
N GLY A 32 -18.59 23.47 -18.21
CA GLY A 32 -19.37 23.93 -17.06
C GLY A 32 -20.85 23.49 -17.06
N ILE A 33 -21.25 22.57 -17.94
CA ILE A 33 -22.64 22.13 -18.11
C ILE A 33 -22.99 21.10 -17.03
N LYS A 34 -23.92 21.47 -16.14
CA LYS A 34 -24.35 20.65 -15.01
C LYS A 34 -25.34 19.55 -15.44
N ILE A 35 -24.83 18.34 -15.68
CA ILE A 35 -25.65 17.17 -16.07
C ILE A 35 -26.35 16.58 -14.83
N THR A 36 -27.69 16.66 -14.78
CA THR A 36 -28.51 16.01 -13.73
C THR A 36 -29.22 14.77 -14.27
N ARG A 37 -29.24 13.70 -13.47
CA ARG A 37 -29.87 12.41 -13.81
C ARG A 37 -31.23 12.29 -13.13
N ASN A 38 -32.31 12.37 -13.90
CA ASN A 38 -33.66 12.11 -13.40
C ASN A 38 -33.91 10.61 -13.14
N GLY A 39 -34.69 10.31 -12.10
CA GLY A 39 -35.37 9.03 -11.91
C GLY A 39 -34.74 8.08 -10.89
N SER A 40 -35.05 8.31 -9.60
CA SER A 40 -35.38 7.22 -8.69
C SER A 40 -36.83 6.77 -8.95
N VAL A 41 -37.08 5.46 -8.99
CA VAL A 41 -38.43 4.89 -9.04
C VAL A 41 -38.47 3.65 -8.17
N GLU A 42 -39.51 3.54 -7.36
CA GLU A 42 -39.71 2.48 -6.38
C GLU A 42 -40.00 1.11 -7.05
N ALA A 43 -39.95 0.06 -6.24
CA ALA A 43 -40.07 -1.31 -6.71
C ALA A 43 -41.47 -1.60 -7.30
N GLY A 44 -41.51 -2.09 -8.54
CA GLY A 44 -42.68 -2.84 -9.03
C GLY A 44 -43.32 -2.45 -10.36
N THR A 45 -42.58 -2.10 -11.42
CA THR A 45 -43.09 -2.19 -12.80
C THR A 45 -41.97 -2.55 -13.78
N LYS A 46 -42.30 -3.29 -14.87
CA LYS A 46 -41.34 -3.75 -15.88
C LYS A 46 -40.77 -2.59 -16.71
N PRO A 47 -39.50 -2.65 -17.16
CA PRO A 47 -38.85 -1.51 -17.82
C PRO A 47 -39.41 -1.29 -19.24
N ASN A 48 -39.88 -0.08 -19.51
CA ASN A 48 -40.10 0.39 -20.88
C ASN A 48 -38.81 1.03 -21.42
N LYS A 49 -38.58 0.94 -22.73
CA LYS A 49 -37.39 1.50 -23.37
C LYS A 49 -37.69 2.91 -23.88
N GLU A 50 -37.17 3.94 -23.21
CA GLU A 50 -36.71 5.20 -23.82
C GLU A 50 -36.19 6.14 -22.71
N ASN A 51 -34.87 6.35 -22.67
CA ASN A 51 -34.24 7.32 -21.76
C ASN A 51 -33.90 8.58 -22.57
N GLY A 52 -34.80 9.57 -22.57
CA GLY A 52 -34.51 10.90 -23.11
C GLY A 52 -33.62 11.69 -22.14
N ILE A 53 -32.61 12.38 -22.68
CA ILE A 53 -31.83 13.40 -21.97
C ILE A 53 -32.16 14.74 -22.63
N THR A 54 -32.58 15.72 -21.85
CA THR A 54 -32.85 17.09 -22.31
C THR A 54 -31.66 17.98 -21.97
N ILE A 55 -31.21 18.79 -22.92
CA ILE A 55 -30.12 19.76 -22.74
C ILE A 55 -30.73 21.16 -22.80
N THR A 56 -30.45 22.00 -21.82
CA THR A 56 -30.79 23.44 -21.81
C THR A 56 -29.52 24.25 -21.55
N PRO A 57 -29.17 25.21 -22.43
CA PRO A 57 -28.06 26.12 -22.18
C PRO A 57 -28.47 27.19 -21.16
N GLU A 58 -27.57 27.50 -20.23
CA GLU A 58 -27.72 28.59 -19.26
C GLU A 58 -27.01 29.85 -19.78
N ALA A 59 -27.58 31.03 -19.53
CA ALA A 59 -27.13 32.28 -20.15
C ALA A 59 -25.92 32.90 -19.44
N THR A 60 -24.92 33.30 -20.20
CA THR A 60 -23.75 34.03 -19.71
C THR A 60 -24.11 35.46 -19.30
N PRO A 61 -23.68 35.96 -18.12
CA PRO A 61 -23.82 37.37 -17.79
C PRO A 61 -22.85 38.24 -18.60
N GLU A 62 -23.35 39.40 -18.98
CA GLU A 62 -22.72 40.43 -19.80
C GLU A 62 -21.58 41.15 -19.07
N ILE A 63 -20.40 41.28 -19.68
CA ILE A 63 -19.26 42.05 -19.15
C ILE A 63 -19.22 43.43 -19.79
N THR A 64 -19.33 44.47 -18.98
CA THR A 64 -19.30 45.88 -19.40
C THR A 64 -17.86 46.36 -19.59
N GLU A 65 -17.56 47.00 -20.72
CA GLU A 65 -16.25 47.57 -21.04
C GLU A 65 -16.03 48.99 -20.45
N VAL A 66 -14.83 49.53 -20.76
CA VAL A 66 -14.27 50.91 -20.66
C VAL A 66 -13.70 51.42 -19.33
N PRO A 67 -12.59 52.21 -19.35
CA PRO A 67 -11.50 52.26 -20.35
C PRO A 67 -10.07 52.28 -19.74
N GLU A 68 -9.07 52.14 -20.62
CA GLU A 68 -7.65 52.35 -20.30
C GLU A 68 -7.30 53.82 -20.02
N THR A 69 -6.24 54.04 -19.23
CA THR A 69 -5.53 55.33 -19.15
C THR A 69 -4.03 55.13 -19.26
N GLU A 70 -3.40 55.81 -20.23
CA GLU A 70 -1.95 55.85 -20.37
C GLU A 70 -1.29 56.73 -19.28
N GLY A 71 -0.07 56.38 -18.89
CA GLY A 71 0.72 57.15 -17.93
C GLY A 71 2.21 56.82 -18.02
N GLN A 72 2.95 57.61 -18.81
CA GLN A 72 4.41 57.60 -18.93
C GLN A 72 5.05 57.82 -17.52
N ASN A 73 6.28 57.41 -17.20
CA ASN A 73 7.52 57.94 -17.79
C ASN A 73 8.79 57.32 -17.15
N THR A 74 9.89 57.16 -17.91
CA THR A 74 11.34 57.42 -17.56
C THR A 74 11.98 56.90 -16.24
N SER A 75 13.28 56.60 -16.12
CA SER A 75 14.47 56.54 -17.01
C SER A 75 15.69 56.06 -16.20
N SER A 76 16.77 55.67 -16.89
CA SER A 76 18.17 55.48 -16.41
C SER A 76 18.47 54.26 -15.51
N GLY A 77 19.62 53.60 -15.65
CA GLY A 77 20.68 53.74 -16.67
C GLY A 77 22.04 53.15 -16.23
N LYS A 78 22.93 52.93 -17.22
CA LYS A 78 24.31 52.38 -17.14
C LYS A 78 24.40 50.86 -16.92
N GLU A 79 25.05 50.05 -17.76
CA GLU A 79 26.31 50.14 -18.54
C GLU A 79 27.60 49.89 -17.74
N ASP A 80 28.58 49.31 -18.45
CA ASP A 80 29.98 48.94 -18.14
C ASP A 80 30.16 47.44 -17.77
N GLU A 81 30.54 46.57 -18.72
CA GLU A 81 31.93 46.21 -19.12
C GLU A 81 32.67 45.36 -18.07
N ALA A 82 33.56 44.40 -18.36
CA ALA A 82 34.04 43.60 -19.50
C ALA A 82 35.30 42.83 -19.00
N SER A 83 35.94 41.99 -19.82
CA SER A 83 37.29 41.41 -19.59
C SER A 83 37.37 40.27 -18.53
N GLN A 84 37.57 38.98 -18.87
CA GLN A 84 38.69 38.27 -19.53
C GLN A 84 39.81 37.77 -18.59
N ASN A 85 40.33 36.59 -18.97
CA ASN A 85 41.57 35.90 -18.52
C ASN A 85 41.54 35.25 -17.12
N GLY A 86 42.14 34.06 -16.93
CA GLY A 86 42.89 33.25 -17.91
C GLY A 86 43.24 31.84 -17.43
N ASP A 87 44.12 31.19 -18.18
CA ASP A 87 44.61 29.80 -18.07
C ASP A 87 45.22 29.48 -16.67
N ASN A 88 45.44 28.24 -16.22
CA ASN A 88 46.20 27.17 -16.91
C ASN A 88 46.30 25.88 -16.04
N GLN A 89 46.71 24.76 -16.66
CA GLN A 89 47.40 23.55 -16.11
C GLN A 89 46.89 22.90 -14.78
N SER A 90 46.48 21.63 -14.69
CA SER A 90 47.02 20.33 -15.17
C SER A 90 48.27 19.79 -14.43
N ASN A 91 48.05 18.75 -13.59
CA ASN A 91 48.92 17.58 -13.32
C ASN A 91 48.06 16.63 -12.46
N SER A 92 47.69 15.40 -12.82
CA SER A 92 48.51 14.23 -13.19
C SER A 92 49.51 13.79 -12.11
N ASN A 93 49.20 12.71 -11.40
CA ASN A 93 50.18 11.78 -10.86
C ASN A 93 49.68 10.33 -10.99
N LYS A 94 50.26 9.66 -11.98
CA LYS A 94 50.70 8.26 -11.98
C LYS A 94 51.79 8.06 -10.89
N ASP A 95 52.25 6.89 -10.47
CA ASP A 95 51.93 5.45 -10.66
C ASP A 95 52.18 4.79 -9.27
N ASP A 96 51.72 3.56 -8.99
CA ASP A 96 52.64 2.39 -8.92
C ASP A 96 51.92 1.06 -8.62
N GLN A 97 52.54 -0.05 -9.07
CA GLN A 97 52.09 -1.43 -8.86
C GLN A 97 53.05 -2.18 -7.92
N SER A 98 52.56 -3.15 -7.15
CA SER A 98 53.29 -4.41 -6.93
C SER A 98 52.37 -5.54 -6.40
N ASN A 99 52.88 -6.78 -6.43
CA ASN A 99 52.07 -8.00 -6.59
C ASN A 99 52.72 -9.24 -5.94
N SER A 100 51.95 -10.01 -5.15
CA SER A 100 52.16 -11.44 -4.79
C SER A 100 50.93 -11.91 -3.99
N LYS A 101 50.24 -13.05 -4.20
CA LYS A 101 50.38 -14.31 -4.98
C LYS A 101 51.24 -15.43 -4.35
N LYS A 102 50.64 -16.66 -4.36
CA LYS A 102 51.09 -18.02 -3.92
C LYS A 102 50.94 -18.33 -2.42
N ASP A 103 50.70 -19.55 -1.91
CA ASP A 103 50.35 -20.93 -2.39
C ASP A 103 49.95 -21.79 -1.15
N ASP A 104 49.40 -23.02 -1.16
CA ASP A 104 48.41 -23.76 -2.00
C ASP A 104 48.03 -25.14 -1.33
N GLN A 105 46.88 -25.77 -1.66
CA GLN A 105 46.54 -27.23 -1.48
C GLN A 105 46.42 -27.85 -0.03
N SER A 106 45.84 -29.05 0.24
CA SER A 106 45.16 -30.11 -0.55
C SER A 106 44.17 -30.98 0.28
N GLY A 107 43.18 -31.61 -0.42
CA GLY A 107 42.63 -32.97 -0.22
C GLY A 107 41.83 -33.33 1.05
N SER A 108 41.05 -34.43 1.15
CA SER A 108 40.45 -35.41 0.21
C SER A 108 40.04 -36.65 1.06
N ASN A 109 39.07 -37.46 0.59
CA ASN A 109 38.55 -38.74 1.18
C ASN A 109 37.44 -38.60 2.25
N LYS A 110 36.49 -39.54 2.40
CA LYS A 110 35.83 -40.55 1.53
C LYS A 110 34.81 -41.32 2.39
N ASP A 111 33.77 -41.89 1.76
CA ASP A 111 32.98 -43.08 2.18
C ASP A 111 32.34 -43.03 3.62
N ASP A 112 31.07 -43.36 3.85
CA ASP A 112 30.43 -44.66 3.66
C ASP A 112 28.94 -44.57 3.31
N ALA A 113 28.45 -45.59 2.61
CA ALA A 113 27.02 -45.85 2.44
C ALA A 113 26.60 -47.05 3.30
N ILE A 114 25.45 -46.95 3.98
CA ILE A 114 24.72 -48.13 4.48
C ILE A 114 23.26 -48.06 4.00
N ASP A 115 22.92 -49.05 3.17
CA ASP A 115 21.59 -49.43 2.75
C ASP A 115 20.87 -50.20 3.87
N SER A 116 19.55 -50.00 4.03
CA SER A 116 18.58 -51.13 4.10
C SER A 116 17.13 -50.72 4.39
N SER A 117 16.24 -51.22 3.54
CA SER A 117 14.86 -51.69 3.82
C SER A 117 13.88 -50.72 4.50
N GLY A 118 12.98 -50.16 3.68
CA GLY A 118 11.82 -49.41 4.14
C GLY A 118 10.63 -50.25 4.63
N ASN A 119 9.47 -49.58 4.70
CA ASN A 119 8.18 -50.24 4.57
C ASN A 119 7.18 -49.29 3.89
N ARG A 120 6.29 -49.84 3.06
CA ARG A 120 5.07 -49.14 2.63
C ARG A 120 4.01 -49.35 3.70
N ASN A 121 3.25 -48.33 4.07
CA ASN A 121 1.82 -48.55 4.15
C ASN A 121 1.01 -47.32 3.76
N GLN A 122 -0.05 -47.55 3.00
CA GLN A 122 -1.11 -46.59 2.77
C GLN A 122 -2.06 -46.66 3.96
N ASN A 123 -2.70 -45.55 4.34
CA ASN A 123 -4.10 -45.63 4.76
C ASN A 123 -4.80 -44.28 4.61
N ASN A 124 -5.98 -44.32 4.01
CA ASN A 124 -6.95 -43.23 4.00
C ASN A 124 -7.60 -43.12 5.38
N GLY A 125 -8.12 -41.94 5.73
CA GLY A 125 -8.88 -41.77 6.97
C GLY A 125 -9.30 -40.34 7.26
N ASP A 126 -10.25 -39.82 6.48
CA ASP A 126 -11.18 -38.79 6.99
C ASP A 126 -12.00 -39.41 8.13
N PRO A 127 -12.32 -38.65 9.21
CA PRO A 127 -13.73 -38.55 9.53
C PRO A 127 -14.20 -37.15 9.95
N SER A 128 -15.37 -36.81 9.44
CA SER A 128 -16.25 -35.74 9.89
C SER A 128 -16.84 -35.97 11.28
N SER A 129 -17.20 -34.85 11.93
CA SER A 129 -18.39 -34.66 12.79
C SER A 129 -18.79 -35.73 13.84
N ASP A 130 -18.79 -35.34 15.10
CA ASP A 130 -19.97 -35.37 16.00
C ASP A 130 -19.65 -34.50 17.24
N ALA A 131 -20.43 -33.46 17.55
CA ALA A 131 -21.70 -33.51 18.27
C ALA A 131 -21.56 -33.95 19.74
N ASN A 132 -21.65 -32.98 20.66
CA ASN A 132 -21.95 -33.25 22.07
C ASN A 132 -23.07 -32.30 22.55
N GLN A 133 -24.16 -32.86 23.05
CA GLN A 133 -25.33 -32.16 23.61
C GLN A 133 -25.71 -32.78 24.96
N ASN A 134 -26.52 -32.03 25.72
CA ASN A 134 -27.08 -32.30 27.05
C ASN A 134 -26.12 -32.05 28.24
N ASN A 135 -26.57 -31.51 29.38
CA ASN A 135 -27.94 -31.12 29.81
C ASN A 135 -27.83 -29.85 30.71
N GLY A 136 -28.75 -28.88 30.71
CA GLY A 136 -30.02 -28.91 31.49
C GLY A 136 -29.78 -28.67 32.99
N ASN A 137 -30.46 -27.76 33.73
CA ASN A 137 -31.71 -27.04 33.47
C ASN A 137 -31.94 -25.89 34.50
N LYS A 138 -32.99 -25.05 34.27
CA LYS A 138 -33.75 -24.13 35.16
C LYS A 138 -33.57 -22.61 35.05
N GLU A 139 -34.41 -22.04 34.18
CA GLU A 139 -35.49 -21.07 34.46
C GLU A 139 -35.33 -20.00 35.56
N GLY A 140 -35.56 -18.74 35.15
CA GLY A 140 -35.89 -17.61 36.02
C GLY A 140 -36.21 -16.37 35.17
N ALA A 141 -37.48 -16.07 34.94
CA ALA A 141 -37.91 -14.94 34.11
C ALA A 141 -37.86 -13.61 34.87
N LEU A 142 -37.34 -12.55 34.22
CA LEU A 142 -37.65 -11.16 34.55
C LEU A 142 -37.68 -10.28 33.28
N ASP A 143 -38.88 -9.86 32.97
CA ASP A 143 -39.30 -8.71 32.20
C ASP A 143 -38.74 -7.38 32.75
N ASN A 144 -38.14 -6.53 31.90
CA ASN A 144 -38.34 -5.07 31.99
C ASN A 144 -37.96 -4.26 30.73
N ALA A 145 -38.54 -3.05 30.71
CA ALA A 145 -38.52 -1.94 29.77
C ALA A 145 -37.23 -1.53 29.04
N GLY A 146 -37.43 -1.05 27.80
CA GLY A 146 -37.23 0.36 27.46
C GLY A 146 -35.80 0.88 27.27
N ILE A 147 -35.36 0.90 26.01
CA ILE A 147 -34.25 1.76 25.56
C ILE A 147 -34.84 3.02 24.92
N PRO A 148 -34.53 4.25 25.41
CA PRO A 148 -34.89 5.48 24.73
C PRO A 148 -33.89 5.83 23.61
N GLU A 149 -34.40 6.40 22.52
CA GLU A 149 -33.60 6.96 21.45
C GLU A 149 -32.89 8.25 21.92
N GLY A 150 -31.60 8.39 21.60
CA GLY A 150 -30.80 9.57 21.89
C GLY A 150 -30.33 10.25 20.60
N ASP A 151 -30.90 11.41 20.32
CA ASP A 151 -30.60 12.25 19.15
C ASP A 151 -29.12 12.73 19.15
N ALA A 152 -28.50 12.72 17.96
CA ALA A 152 -27.12 13.15 17.73
C ALA A 152 -27.02 14.10 16.51
N GLY A 153 -27.90 15.10 16.44
CA GLY A 153 -27.74 16.23 15.53
C GLY A 153 -26.67 17.23 16.01
N GLY A 154 -25.59 17.40 15.26
CA GLY A 154 -24.48 18.27 15.65
C GLY A 154 -23.43 18.52 14.57
N ASN A 155 -23.83 19.05 13.41
CA ASN A 155 -22.91 19.43 12.34
C ASN A 155 -22.14 20.72 12.69
N SER A 156 -20.81 20.72 12.57
CA SER A 156 -19.98 21.93 12.61
C SER A 156 -18.79 21.78 11.67
N SER A 157 -18.90 22.39 10.49
CA SER A 157 -17.81 22.57 9.54
C SER A 157 -16.88 23.72 9.95
N SER A 158 -15.57 23.49 9.95
CA SER A 158 -14.58 24.56 9.83
C SER A 158 -13.43 24.10 8.94
N SER A 159 -13.47 24.54 7.69
CA SER A 159 -12.33 24.54 6.77
C SER A 159 -11.34 25.63 7.18
N GLU A 160 -10.06 25.30 7.31
CA GLU A 160 -8.99 26.30 7.31
C GLU A 160 -7.91 25.93 6.29
N ASP A 161 -7.52 26.93 5.50
CA ASP A 161 -6.64 26.78 4.34
C ASP A 161 -5.16 26.62 4.71
N SER A 162 -4.44 25.86 3.88
CA SER A 162 -3.00 25.64 4.02
C SER A 162 -2.17 26.88 3.68
N LYS A 163 -1.44 27.43 4.67
CA LYS A 163 -0.21 28.20 4.45
C LYS A 163 0.69 28.19 5.70
N GLY A 164 1.71 27.33 5.71
CA GLY A 164 2.58 27.13 6.87
C GLY A 164 3.80 26.27 6.60
N GLY A 165 4.64 26.68 5.65
CA GLY A 165 5.92 26.01 5.40
C GLY A 165 7.00 26.40 6.42
N ASN A 166 7.80 25.41 6.84
CA ASN A 166 9.13 25.54 7.47
C ASN A 166 9.28 25.58 9.01
N GLU A 167 8.23 25.48 9.83
CA GLU A 167 8.40 25.26 11.29
C GLU A 167 8.14 23.80 11.71
N ASN A 168 7.17 23.13 11.08
CA ASN A 168 6.81 21.74 11.43
C ASN A 168 7.90 20.70 11.09
N SER A 169 8.78 20.94 10.11
CA SER A 169 9.78 19.93 9.73
C SER A 169 10.86 19.75 10.80
N ALA A 170 11.31 20.84 11.44
CA ALA A 170 12.32 20.78 12.50
C ALA A 170 11.75 20.09 13.76
N SER A 171 10.54 20.47 14.18
CA SER A 171 9.85 19.85 15.32
C SER A 171 9.55 18.37 15.09
N ASN A 172 9.10 18.00 13.88
CA ASN A 172 8.81 16.60 13.57
C ASN A 172 10.09 15.76 13.38
N LYS A 173 11.16 16.36 12.87
CA LYS A 173 12.51 15.75 12.81
C LYS A 173 13.05 15.48 14.21
N LEU A 174 12.99 16.47 15.12
CA LEU A 174 13.34 16.30 16.53
C LEU A 174 12.48 15.21 17.22
N SER A 175 11.19 15.09 16.88
CA SER A 175 10.33 14.01 17.40
C SER A 175 10.73 12.63 16.89
N GLN A 176 11.25 12.53 15.66
CA GLN A 176 11.72 11.28 15.05
C GLN A 176 13.08 10.85 15.61
N GLU A 177 14.04 11.76 15.73
CA GLU A 177 15.33 11.43 16.37
C GLU A 177 15.15 11.10 17.85
N ALA A 178 14.29 11.82 18.59
CA ALA A 178 13.96 11.46 19.96
C ALA A 178 13.28 10.10 20.05
N PHE A 179 12.42 9.72 19.09
CA PHE A 179 11.85 8.38 19.05
C PHE A 179 12.94 7.31 18.86
N ILE A 180 13.79 7.44 17.83
CA ILE A 180 14.85 6.46 17.53
C ILE A 180 15.84 6.35 18.70
N ALA A 181 16.22 7.47 19.33
CA ALA A 181 17.13 7.49 20.47
C ALA A 181 16.56 6.87 21.76
N ASN A 182 15.23 6.72 21.85
CA ASN A 182 14.54 6.10 22.98
C ASN A 182 13.92 4.73 22.63
N LEU A 183 14.21 4.16 21.45
CA LEU A 183 13.85 2.77 21.15
C LEU A 183 14.56 1.83 22.13
N SER A 184 13.80 0.93 22.74
CA SER A 184 14.38 -0.22 23.43
C SER A 184 14.98 -1.20 22.41
N GLU A 185 15.76 -2.16 22.88
CA GLU A 185 16.10 -3.32 22.04
C GLU A 185 14.82 -3.97 21.50
N ALA A 186 14.75 -4.12 20.19
CA ALA A 186 13.61 -4.70 19.50
C ALA A 186 13.50 -6.20 19.79
N GLN A 187 12.28 -6.70 19.96
CA GLN A 187 12.05 -8.13 20.15
C GLN A 187 12.47 -8.92 18.90
N THR A 188 13.03 -10.12 19.10
CA THR A 188 13.60 -10.95 18.03
C THR A 188 12.56 -11.41 17.01
N GLY A 189 12.85 -11.30 15.71
CA GLY A 189 12.07 -11.96 14.66
C GLY A 189 12.72 -13.26 14.18
N GLU A 190 12.10 -13.90 13.20
CA GLU A 190 12.69 -15.04 12.48
C GLU A 190 13.50 -14.54 11.28
N SER A 191 14.67 -15.12 10.98
CA SER A 191 15.40 -14.77 9.76
C SER A 191 14.71 -15.36 8.53
N LEU A 192 14.32 -14.52 7.57
CA LEU A 192 13.67 -14.94 6.32
C LEU A 192 14.56 -14.59 5.13
N SER A 193 15.20 -15.61 4.58
CA SER A 193 16.16 -15.52 3.48
C SER A 193 15.75 -16.42 2.31
N SER A 194 15.97 -16.00 1.07
CA SER A 194 15.74 -16.85 -0.12
C SER A 194 16.42 -16.29 -1.37
N SER A 195 16.71 -17.15 -2.35
CA SER A 195 17.25 -16.68 -3.64
C SER A 195 16.27 -15.73 -4.33
N GLY A 196 16.78 -14.62 -4.87
CA GLY A 196 15.96 -13.58 -5.50
C GLY A 196 15.17 -12.68 -4.56
N ALA A 197 15.41 -12.74 -3.24
CA ALA A 197 14.78 -11.88 -2.25
C ALA A 197 15.77 -11.01 -1.48
N VAL A 198 15.25 -9.93 -0.91
CA VAL A 198 15.87 -9.20 0.20
C VAL A 198 15.67 -10.03 1.46
N ASP A 199 16.76 -10.38 2.11
CA ASP A 199 16.76 -11.00 3.44
C ASP A 199 16.21 -10.02 4.48
N LEU A 200 15.28 -10.48 5.31
CA LEU A 200 14.62 -9.65 6.32
C LEU A 200 14.34 -10.40 7.63
N THR A 201 14.19 -9.64 8.71
CA THR A 201 13.64 -10.13 9.98
C THR A 201 12.13 -10.23 9.83
N TYR A 202 11.59 -11.45 9.81
CA TYR A 202 10.16 -11.72 9.71
C TYR A 202 9.46 -11.57 11.06
N TYR A 203 8.32 -10.89 11.03
CA TYR A 203 7.47 -10.65 12.19
C TYR A 203 6.03 -11.07 11.91
N MET A 204 5.45 -11.77 12.88
CA MET A 204 4.09 -12.31 12.87
C MET A 204 3.22 -11.41 13.77
N GLN A 205 2.24 -10.68 13.23
CA GLN A 205 1.43 -9.72 14.02
C GLN A 205 0.66 -10.40 15.18
N THR A 206 0.36 -11.69 15.02
CA THR A 206 -0.34 -12.56 15.99
C THR A 206 0.58 -13.22 17.03
N ASP A 207 1.90 -12.98 17.00
CA ASP A 207 2.86 -13.51 17.97
C ASP A 207 2.46 -13.11 19.40
N PRO A 208 2.48 -14.04 20.38
CA PRO A 208 2.00 -13.78 21.74
C PRO A 208 2.77 -12.67 22.49
N ARG A 209 3.96 -12.27 22.03
CA ARG A 209 4.75 -11.20 22.65
C ARG A 209 4.12 -9.81 22.52
N TRP A 210 3.43 -9.55 21.41
CA TRP A 210 2.78 -8.26 21.11
C TRP A 210 1.33 -8.38 20.65
N GLY A 211 0.90 -9.53 20.12
CA GLY A 211 -0.41 -9.68 19.47
C GLY A 211 -1.61 -9.36 20.39
N GLN A 212 -1.50 -9.61 21.69
CA GLN A 212 -2.55 -9.26 22.67
C GLN A 212 -2.43 -7.84 23.24
N LYS A 213 -1.42 -7.07 22.83
CA LYS A 213 -1.29 -5.65 23.17
C LYS A 213 -2.14 -4.82 22.20
N PHE A 214 -2.50 -3.61 22.63
CA PHE A 214 -3.29 -2.70 21.79
C PHE A 214 -2.40 -1.96 20.80
N TYR A 215 -2.87 -1.88 19.55
CA TYR A 215 -2.39 -0.90 18.59
C TYR A 215 -3.02 0.48 18.90
N GLY A 216 -4.33 0.52 19.16
CA GLY A 216 -5.01 1.75 19.59
C GLY A 216 -6.42 1.46 20.09
N GLY A 217 -6.91 2.26 21.04
CA GLY A 217 -8.23 2.02 21.66
C GLY A 217 -8.34 0.61 22.25
N SER A 218 -9.26 -0.21 21.71
CA SER A 218 -9.42 -1.64 22.01
C SER A 218 -8.87 -2.58 20.93
N ASP A 219 -8.30 -2.03 19.86
CA ASP A 219 -7.83 -2.80 18.70
C ASP A 219 -6.48 -3.45 19.02
N THR A 220 -6.40 -4.78 18.93
CA THR A 220 -5.18 -5.54 19.20
C THR A 220 -4.22 -5.57 18.01
N ILE A 221 -2.93 -5.71 18.26
CA ILE A 221 -1.91 -5.88 17.20
C ILE A 221 -2.18 -7.16 16.40
N ALA A 222 -2.66 -8.23 17.03
CA ALA A 222 -3.01 -9.49 16.37
C ALA A 222 -4.05 -9.32 15.26
N GLU A 223 -5.04 -8.44 15.42
CA GLU A 223 -6.10 -8.26 14.43
C GLU A 223 -5.85 -7.07 13.49
N TYR A 224 -5.22 -6.00 13.98
CA TYR A 224 -5.14 -4.71 13.29
C TYR A 224 -3.71 -4.22 12.96
N GLY A 225 -2.68 -4.98 13.35
CA GLY A 225 -1.27 -4.59 13.27
C GLY A 225 -0.56 -4.85 11.93
N CYS A 226 -1.25 -5.22 10.86
CA CYS A 226 -0.61 -5.64 9.59
C CYS A 226 0.27 -4.57 8.94
N GLY A 227 -0.15 -3.29 8.97
CA GLY A 227 0.63 -2.16 8.45
C GLY A 227 1.93 -1.92 9.24
N PRO A 228 1.87 -1.70 10.56
CA PRO A 228 3.05 -1.56 11.40
C PRO A 228 3.97 -2.79 11.37
N THR A 229 3.42 -4.01 11.35
CA THR A 229 4.22 -5.24 11.26
C THR A 229 4.96 -5.32 9.91
N SER A 230 4.31 -4.94 8.81
CA SER A 230 4.95 -4.85 7.48
C SER A 230 6.09 -3.82 7.47
N LEU A 231 5.87 -2.65 8.07
CA LEU A 231 6.89 -1.61 8.19
C LEU A 231 8.06 -2.03 9.09
N ALA A 232 7.81 -2.72 10.20
CA ALA A 232 8.84 -3.26 11.08
C ALA A 232 9.83 -4.18 10.33
N MET A 233 9.30 -5.05 9.46
CA MET A 233 10.13 -5.90 8.57
C MET A 233 10.94 -5.08 7.56
N VAL A 234 10.32 -4.11 6.88
CA VAL A 234 10.99 -3.29 5.84
C VAL A 234 12.05 -2.35 6.42
N ILE A 235 11.74 -1.66 7.52
CA ILE A 235 12.66 -0.71 8.18
C ILE A 235 13.88 -1.46 8.72
N SER A 236 13.69 -2.60 9.37
CA SER A 236 14.78 -3.42 9.90
C SER A 236 15.65 -4.06 8.80
N ALA A 237 15.10 -4.31 7.60
CA ALA A 237 15.88 -4.81 6.46
C ALA A 237 16.68 -3.72 5.74
N PHE A 238 16.17 -2.48 5.71
CA PHE A 238 16.76 -1.40 4.91
C PHE A 238 17.54 -0.33 5.67
N THR A 239 17.37 -0.23 6.98
CA THR A 239 18.05 0.75 7.83
C THR A 239 18.93 0.05 8.89
N ASN A 240 19.65 0.84 9.69
CA ASN A 240 20.33 0.32 10.89
C ASN A 240 19.41 0.35 12.14
N VAL A 241 18.11 0.63 11.97
CA VAL A 241 17.11 0.67 13.05
C VAL A 241 16.31 -0.61 13.01
N ASN A 242 16.62 -1.52 13.94
CA ASN A 242 15.75 -2.66 14.23
C ASN A 242 14.54 -2.16 15.02
N ILE A 243 13.34 -2.50 14.57
CA ILE A 243 12.10 -2.12 15.24
C ILE A 243 11.10 -3.28 15.16
N ASP A 244 10.47 -3.61 16.29
CA ASP A 244 9.49 -4.70 16.36
C ASP A 244 8.03 -4.20 16.14
N PRO A 245 7.04 -5.09 16.00
CA PRO A 245 5.65 -4.70 15.74
C PRO A 245 5.01 -3.86 16.84
N GLU A 246 5.37 -4.04 18.12
CA GLU A 246 4.84 -3.21 19.22
C GLU A 246 5.38 -1.80 19.14
N GLN A 247 6.70 -1.66 18.95
CA GLN A 247 7.37 -0.37 18.80
C GLN A 247 6.86 0.39 17.56
N MET A 248 6.65 -0.32 16.44
CA MET A 248 6.13 0.28 15.21
C MET A 248 4.63 0.63 15.31
N CYS A 249 3.82 -0.20 16.00
CA CYS A 249 2.44 0.15 16.36
C CYS A 249 2.40 1.41 17.23
N LYS A 250 3.29 1.53 18.22
CA LYS A 250 3.37 2.73 19.06
C LYS A 250 3.75 3.97 18.23
N TRP A 251 4.74 3.87 17.35
CA TRP A 251 5.14 4.97 16.46
C TRP A 251 3.96 5.48 15.63
N ALA A 252 3.17 4.54 15.07
CA ALA A 252 2.02 4.82 14.23
C ALA A 252 0.85 5.42 15.03
N TYR A 253 0.56 4.89 16.21
CA TYR A 253 -0.47 5.41 17.11
C TYR A 253 -0.16 6.83 17.59
N ASP A 254 1.06 7.07 18.08
CA ASP A 254 1.53 8.38 18.57
C ASP A 254 1.43 9.48 17.49
N ARG A 255 1.41 9.10 16.22
CA ARG A 255 1.35 10.00 15.05
C ARG A 255 -0.01 10.00 14.33
N GLY A 256 -1.04 9.37 14.92
CA GLY A 256 -2.41 9.41 14.41
C GLY A 256 -2.68 8.53 13.18
N TYR A 257 -1.83 7.53 12.90
CA TYR A 257 -2.01 6.61 11.78
C TYR A 257 -2.97 5.44 12.08
N TRP A 258 -3.32 5.22 13.35
CA TRP A 258 -4.33 4.23 13.75
C TRP A 258 -5.75 4.72 13.44
N TYR A 259 -6.60 3.81 12.94
CA TYR A 259 -8.03 4.04 12.70
C TYR A 259 -8.86 2.90 13.31
N SER A 260 -9.74 3.26 14.24
CA SER A 260 -10.56 2.33 15.03
C SER A 260 -11.33 1.32 14.17
N GLY A 261 -11.17 0.03 14.48
CA GLY A 261 -11.79 -1.09 13.76
C GLY A 261 -11.30 -1.29 12.33
N SER A 262 -10.23 -0.60 11.89
CA SER A 262 -9.64 -0.74 10.54
C SER A 262 -8.11 -0.83 10.53
N GLY A 263 -7.46 -0.69 11.69
CA GLY A 263 -6.00 -0.75 11.80
C GLY A 263 -5.34 0.54 11.37
N SER A 264 -4.81 0.63 10.14
CA SER A 264 -3.98 1.75 9.71
C SER A 264 -4.55 2.52 8.53
N ILE A 265 -4.49 3.85 8.58
CA ILE A 265 -4.71 4.68 7.40
C ILE A 265 -3.55 4.48 6.40
N HIS A 266 -3.83 4.63 5.11
CA HIS A 266 -2.87 4.25 4.06
C HIS A 266 -1.57 5.07 4.10
N GLY A 267 -1.65 6.34 4.53
CA GLY A 267 -0.50 7.25 4.64
C GLY A 267 0.58 6.80 5.65
N LEU A 268 0.26 5.84 6.53
CA LEU A 268 1.26 5.21 7.39
C LEU A 268 2.47 4.71 6.59
N ILE A 269 2.23 4.05 5.46
CA ILE A 269 3.28 3.38 4.69
C ILE A 269 4.30 4.37 4.12
N PRO A 270 3.91 5.37 3.29
CA PRO A 270 4.87 6.31 2.73
C PRO A 270 5.47 7.25 3.79
N ASP A 271 4.74 7.63 4.83
CA ASP A 271 5.28 8.57 5.81
C ASP A 271 6.25 7.92 6.80
N ALA A 272 5.99 6.68 7.22
CA ALA A 272 6.96 5.91 7.98
C ALA A 272 8.22 5.64 7.14
N ALA A 273 8.09 5.22 5.88
CA ALA A 273 9.25 5.04 5.00
C ALA A 273 10.14 6.29 4.95
N LYS A 274 9.55 7.48 4.69
CA LYS A 274 10.28 8.77 4.70
C LYS A 274 10.88 9.09 6.07
N ALA A 275 10.15 8.88 7.16
CA ALA A 275 10.58 9.21 8.52
C ALA A 275 11.77 8.35 9.00
N PHE A 276 11.90 7.13 8.49
CA PHE A 276 13.06 6.27 8.70
C PHE A 276 14.14 6.41 7.60
N GLY A 277 14.06 7.47 6.78
CA GLY A 277 15.09 7.83 5.81
C GLY A 277 15.05 7.07 4.48
N LEU A 278 14.00 6.29 4.23
CA LEU A 278 13.82 5.51 3.01
C LEU A 278 13.09 6.34 1.94
N LYS A 279 13.35 6.02 0.67
CA LYS A 279 12.58 6.52 -0.47
C LYS A 279 11.33 5.67 -0.64
N VAL A 280 10.24 6.29 -1.11
CA VAL A 280 8.99 5.60 -1.41
C VAL A 280 8.35 6.15 -2.69
N GLU A 281 7.94 5.23 -3.57
CA GLU A 281 7.20 5.52 -4.80
C GLU A 281 5.91 4.70 -4.81
N GLY A 282 4.79 5.34 -5.15
CA GLY A 282 3.49 4.67 -5.28
C GLY A 282 3.28 4.10 -6.67
N VAL A 283 2.81 2.87 -6.75
CA VAL A 283 2.36 2.22 -7.98
C VAL A 283 0.87 1.93 -7.86
N GLU A 284 0.08 2.59 -8.72
CA GLU A 284 -1.36 2.40 -8.82
C GLU A 284 -1.72 1.03 -9.41
N ASN A 285 -2.94 0.54 -9.11
CA ASN A 285 -3.45 -0.72 -9.66
C ASN A 285 -3.89 -0.55 -11.13
N THR A 286 -2.90 -0.52 -12.01
CA THR A 286 -2.99 -0.26 -13.45
C THR A 286 -2.51 -1.49 -14.25
N PRO A 287 -2.83 -1.61 -15.56
CA PRO A 287 -2.46 -2.79 -16.34
C PRO A 287 -0.96 -3.10 -16.43
N ASP A 288 -0.09 -2.12 -16.17
CA ASP A 288 1.38 -2.25 -16.13
C ASP A 288 1.93 -2.42 -14.70
N ALA A 289 1.09 -2.45 -13.67
CA ALA A 289 1.51 -2.60 -12.27
C ALA A 289 2.30 -3.89 -12.02
N ALA A 290 1.94 -5.00 -12.68
CA ALA A 290 2.66 -6.27 -12.55
C ALA A 290 4.13 -6.15 -13.00
N ASP A 291 4.39 -5.43 -14.09
CA ASP A 291 5.75 -5.24 -14.61
C ASP A 291 6.55 -4.25 -13.76
N LYS A 292 5.91 -3.19 -13.26
CA LYS A 292 6.51 -2.25 -12.28
C LYS A 292 6.92 -2.98 -10.98
N ILE A 293 6.03 -3.82 -10.43
CA ILE A 293 6.29 -4.66 -9.26
C ILE A 293 7.48 -5.59 -9.51
N LYS A 294 7.48 -6.33 -10.63
CA LYS A 294 8.58 -7.24 -10.97
C LYS A 294 9.91 -6.50 -11.14
N SER A 295 9.91 -5.34 -11.81
CA SER A 295 11.10 -4.51 -12.02
C SER A 295 11.68 -3.98 -10.70
N ALA A 296 10.83 -3.47 -9.81
CA ALA A 296 11.23 -2.99 -8.49
C ALA A 296 11.83 -4.11 -7.63
N LEU A 297 11.18 -5.27 -7.55
CA LEU A 297 11.68 -6.42 -6.78
C LEU A 297 12.98 -6.98 -7.37
N SER A 298 13.11 -7.03 -8.70
CA SER A 298 14.37 -7.41 -9.39
C SER A 298 15.52 -6.45 -9.10
N SER A 299 15.21 -5.21 -8.73
CA SER A 299 16.18 -4.17 -8.35
C SER A 299 16.56 -4.21 -6.88
N GLY A 300 16.06 -5.18 -6.10
CA GLY A 300 16.32 -5.31 -4.66
C GLY A 300 15.50 -4.35 -3.78
N ASN A 301 14.43 -3.75 -4.32
CA ASN A 301 13.49 -2.96 -3.54
C ASN A 301 12.48 -3.87 -2.81
N LEU A 302 11.92 -3.38 -1.71
CA LEU A 302 10.79 -4.01 -1.01
C LEU A 302 9.50 -3.29 -1.42
N ILE A 303 8.37 -3.97 -1.41
CA ILE A 303 7.07 -3.34 -1.69
C ILE A 303 6.10 -3.68 -0.56
N ILE A 304 5.49 -2.67 0.06
CA ILE A 304 4.31 -2.91 0.89
C ILE A 304 3.08 -2.83 -0.01
N ALA A 305 2.23 -3.86 0.02
CA ALA A 305 1.02 -3.96 -0.79
C ALA A 305 -0.22 -3.99 0.10
N LEU A 306 -1.23 -3.18 -0.24
CA LEU A 306 -2.56 -3.23 0.39
C LEU A 306 -3.47 -4.16 -0.41
N MET A 307 -3.64 -5.37 0.10
CA MET A 307 -4.50 -6.40 -0.46
C MET A 307 -5.97 -6.11 -0.18
N GLY A 308 -6.83 -6.44 -1.14
CA GLY A 308 -8.26 -6.58 -0.99
C GLY A 308 -8.66 -8.05 -0.79
N LYS A 309 -9.95 -8.34 -0.92
CA LYS A 309 -10.49 -9.70 -0.74
C LYS A 309 -9.94 -10.68 -1.78
N GLY A 310 -9.30 -11.76 -1.32
CA GLY A 310 -8.69 -12.78 -2.15
C GLY A 310 -8.02 -13.87 -1.32
N THR A 311 -6.85 -14.33 -1.78
CA THR A 311 -5.97 -15.32 -1.17
C THR A 311 -5.43 -14.84 0.19
N PHE A 312 -5.02 -13.58 0.29
CA PHE A 312 -4.36 -13.02 1.48
C PHE A 312 -5.33 -12.55 2.59
N THR A 313 -6.57 -12.18 2.24
CA THR A 313 -7.54 -11.64 3.22
C THR A 313 -8.98 -11.70 2.73
N LYS A 314 -9.93 -11.54 3.65
CA LYS A 314 -11.36 -11.39 3.35
C LYS A 314 -11.80 -9.93 3.17
N SER A 315 -10.95 -8.96 3.55
CA SER A 315 -11.27 -7.53 3.59
C SER A 315 -10.13 -6.65 3.06
N GLY A 316 -9.28 -6.14 3.96
CA GLY A 316 -8.09 -5.35 3.67
C GLY A 316 -6.91 -5.86 4.50
N HIS A 317 -5.70 -5.91 3.92
CA HIS A 317 -4.52 -6.44 4.60
C HIS A 317 -3.23 -5.88 3.99
N PHE A 318 -2.27 -5.47 4.82
CA PHE A 318 -0.95 -5.08 4.35
C PHE A 318 -0.01 -6.29 4.36
N ILE A 319 0.71 -6.52 3.25
CA ILE A 319 1.74 -7.55 3.12
C ILE A 319 3.04 -6.94 2.56
N VAL A 320 4.18 -7.61 2.76
CA VAL A 320 5.45 -7.25 2.13
C VAL A 320 5.72 -8.18 0.95
N LEU A 321 5.93 -7.63 -0.24
CA LEU A 321 6.54 -8.32 -1.36
C LEU A 321 8.06 -8.14 -1.23
N ARG A 322 8.79 -9.26 -1.07
CA ARG A 322 10.20 -9.26 -0.64
C ARG A 322 11.21 -9.70 -1.69
N GLY A 323 10.75 -10.19 -2.84
CA GLY A 323 11.63 -10.68 -3.89
C GLY A 323 10.88 -11.26 -5.07
N ILE A 324 11.66 -11.72 -6.05
CA ILE A 324 11.18 -12.39 -7.25
C ILE A 324 12.04 -13.64 -7.52
N THR A 325 11.41 -14.78 -7.75
CA THR A 325 12.07 -16.05 -8.07
C THR A 325 12.61 -16.06 -9.50
N GLU A 326 13.50 -17.01 -9.81
CA GLU A 326 14.02 -17.21 -11.18
C GLU A 326 12.92 -17.50 -12.22
N ASP A 327 11.81 -18.13 -11.81
CA ASP A 327 10.64 -18.36 -12.67
C ASP A 327 9.64 -17.18 -12.66
N GLY A 328 9.99 -16.06 -12.03
CA GLY A 328 9.27 -14.78 -12.12
C GLY A 328 8.06 -14.64 -11.20
N LYS A 329 7.94 -15.48 -10.16
CA LYS A 329 6.94 -15.37 -9.09
C LYS A 329 7.41 -14.47 -7.96
N ILE A 330 6.48 -13.85 -7.27
CA ILE A 330 6.75 -12.92 -6.18
C ILE A 330 6.81 -13.69 -4.86
N LEU A 331 7.89 -13.46 -4.10
CA LEU A 331 8.05 -13.95 -2.74
C LEU A 331 7.42 -12.93 -1.77
N VAL A 332 6.68 -13.45 -0.79
CA VAL A 332 5.92 -12.62 0.18
C VAL A 332 6.48 -12.82 1.60
N ALA A 333 6.31 -11.80 2.43
CA ALA A 333 6.29 -11.89 3.89
C ALA A 333 4.95 -11.30 4.36
N ASP A 334 4.03 -12.19 4.71
CA ASP A 334 2.67 -11.85 5.13
C ASP A 334 2.63 -11.75 6.66
N PRO A 335 2.38 -10.56 7.24
CA PRO A 335 2.42 -10.36 8.69
C PRO A 335 1.26 -11.06 9.42
N ASN A 336 0.32 -11.69 8.72
CA ASN A 336 -0.76 -12.50 9.31
C ASN A 336 -0.75 -13.98 8.85
N SER A 337 0.21 -14.43 8.02
CA SER A 337 0.29 -15.82 7.59
C SER A 337 1.72 -16.33 7.32
N LYS A 338 2.17 -17.25 8.16
CA LYS A 338 3.43 -17.99 7.94
C LYS A 338 3.31 -18.99 6.78
N GLU A 339 2.12 -19.49 6.48
CA GLU A 339 1.86 -20.38 5.35
C GLU A 339 2.08 -19.64 4.02
N LEU A 340 1.42 -18.49 3.82
CA LEU A 340 1.59 -17.67 2.62
C LEU A 340 3.01 -17.08 2.49
N THR A 341 3.70 -16.84 3.62
CA THR A 341 5.12 -16.41 3.63
C THR A 341 6.08 -17.49 3.09
N ASN A 342 5.71 -18.76 3.15
CA ASN A 342 6.48 -19.89 2.59
C ASN A 342 6.14 -20.18 1.13
N GLU A 343 5.21 -19.43 0.51
CA GLU A 343 4.78 -19.60 -0.87
C GLU A 343 5.33 -18.51 -1.81
N SER A 344 5.05 -18.66 -3.11
CA SER A 344 5.39 -17.69 -4.15
C SER A 344 4.23 -17.55 -5.13
N PHE A 345 3.93 -16.32 -5.54
CA PHE A 345 2.67 -15.99 -6.22
C PHE A 345 2.91 -15.34 -7.58
N GLU A 346 2.01 -15.58 -8.53
CA GLU A 346 2.00 -14.83 -9.78
C GLU A 346 1.75 -13.34 -9.51
N ALA A 347 2.54 -12.44 -10.09
CA ALA A 347 2.33 -11.00 -9.93
C ALA A 347 0.92 -10.55 -10.37
N SER A 348 0.32 -11.26 -11.34
CA SER A 348 -1.06 -11.03 -11.77
C SER A 348 -2.10 -11.39 -10.71
N LEU A 349 -1.84 -12.39 -9.84
CA LEU A 349 -2.71 -12.69 -8.69
C LEU A 349 -2.70 -11.51 -7.72
N ILE A 350 -1.50 -11.04 -7.34
CA ILE A 350 -1.31 -9.91 -6.43
C ILE A 350 -1.99 -8.65 -6.99
N VAL A 351 -1.80 -8.33 -8.28
CA VAL A 351 -2.45 -7.16 -8.92
C VAL A 351 -3.98 -7.28 -8.96
N ASN A 352 -4.51 -8.47 -9.28
CA ASN A 352 -5.96 -8.71 -9.32
C ASN A 352 -6.63 -8.68 -7.94
N GLU A 353 -5.90 -9.06 -6.88
CA GLU A 353 -6.41 -9.09 -5.50
C GLU A 353 -6.07 -7.84 -4.69
N ALA A 354 -5.15 -6.99 -5.15
CA ALA A 354 -4.85 -5.71 -4.50
C ALA A 354 -6.08 -4.79 -4.46
N LYS A 355 -6.14 -3.93 -3.43
CA LYS A 355 -7.27 -3.02 -3.24
C LYS A 355 -7.38 -2.09 -4.47
N ALA A 356 -8.56 -2.08 -5.10
CA ALA A 356 -8.78 -1.37 -6.37
C ALA A 356 -8.55 0.16 -6.30
N TRP A 357 -8.50 0.73 -5.09
CA TRP A 357 -8.09 2.11 -4.84
C TRP A 357 -7.36 2.19 -3.49
N ALA A 358 -6.39 3.09 -3.40
CA ALA A 358 -5.77 3.50 -2.16
C ALA A 358 -5.32 4.97 -2.25
N ALA A 359 -5.45 5.73 -1.17
CA ALA A 359 -4.79 7.03 -1.02
C ALA A 359 -3.26 6.91 -1.06
N GLU A 360 -2.57 8.04 -1.15
CA GLU A 360 -1.10 8.15 -1.21
C GLU A 360 -0.44 7.29 -2.32
N ASN A 361 -1.04 7.31 -3.52
CA ASN A 361 -0.55 6.63 -4.73
C ASN A 361 -0.40 5.10 -4.59
N GLY A 362 -1.11 4.48 -3.66
CA GLY A 362 -1.17 3.02 -3.51
C GLY A 362 -1.98 2.32 -4.63
N PRO A 363 -2.18 0.98 -4.54
CA PRO A 363 -2.05 0.15 -3.35
C PRO A 363 -0.67 -0.47 -3.13
N PHE A 364 0.32 -0.17 -4.00
CA PHE A 364 1.68 -0.69 -3.89
C PHE A 364 2.64 0.45 -3.59
N TRP A 365 3.38 0.37 -2.48
CA TRP A 365 4.43 1.34 -2.13
C TRP A 365 5.79 0.66 -2.28
N VAL A 366 6.50 1.00 -3.36
CA VAL A 366 7.87 0.57 -3.61
C VAL A 366 8.79 1.38 -2.69
N ILE A 367 9.56 0.70 -1.86
CA ILE A 367 10.45 1.30 -0.87
C ILE A 367 11.90 0.96 -1.23
N SER A 368 12.79 1.93 -1.11
CA SER A 368 14.21 1.79 -1.47
C SER A 368 15.14 2.64 -0.59
N LYS A 369 16.44 2.31 -0.62
CA LYS A 369 17.52 3.01 0.11
C LYS A 369 17.92 4.30 -0.60
#